data_AF-A0A351X6I7-F1
#
_entry.id   AF-A0A351X6I7-F1
#
_cell.length_a   1.000
_cell.length_b   1.000
_cell.length_c   1.000
_cell.angle_alpha   90.00
_cell.angle_beta   90.00
_cell.angle_gamma   90.00
#
_symmetry.space_group_name_H-M   'P 1'
#
loop_
_entity.id
_entity.type
_entity.pdbx_description
1 polymer ?
#
loop_
_entity_poly.entity_id
_entity_poly.type
_entity_poly.pdbx_seq_one_letter_code
_entity_poly.pdbx_strand_id
1 'polypeptide(L)'
;IQSGAIRIDDSDIRTMTQASLRRQVCVVSQEPFLFPRTLEENIRYHSPNATHAAVEEAARQANAHDFISAYPAGYQTRVQEGGVNLSVGQRQLISIARAILAKPRILILDEATANIDTVTEAAIQQALERLLHGRTAIVIAHRLSTVRNANWIYVLDHGEIVEQGTHAELLDHGALYAQLYARQFTNSDNDRAE
;
A
#
# COMPACT_ATOMS: atom_id res chain seq x y z
N ILE A 1 -7.50 22.47 -1.05
CA ILE A 1 -8.66 22.38 -1.98
C ILE A 1 -9.11 23.78 -2.34
N GLN A 2 -9.50 24.03 -3.59
CA GLN A 2 -10.00 25.35 -4.04
C GLN A 2 -11.50 25.54 -3.73
N SER A 3 -12.29 24.45 -3.72
CA SER A 3 -13.69 24.41 -3.30
C SER A 3 -14.02 23.04 -2.67
N GLY A 4 -15.18 22.91 -2.02
CA GLY A 4 -15.66 21.67 -1.41
C GLY A 4 -15.11 21.37 -0.01
N ALA A 5 -15.18 20.09 0.40
CA ALA A 5 -14.69 19.59 1.68
C ALA A 5 -14.21 18.14 1.56
N ILE A 6 -13.16 17.78 2.29
CA ILE A 6 -12.75 16.38 2.51
C ILE A 6 -13.11 16.06 3.96
N ARG A 7 -13.88 14.99 4.18
CA ARG A 7 -14.37 14.61 5.49
C ARG A 7 -13.88 13.22 5.86
N ILE A 8 -13.52 13.03 7.11
CA ILE A 8 -13.31 11.71 7.73
C ILE A 8 -14.42 11.58 8.76
N ASP A 9 -15.23 10.52 8.61
CA ASP A 9 -16.53 10.43 9.27
C ASP A 9 -17.32 11.73 8.95
N ASP A 10 -17.87 12.42 9.96
CA ASP A 10 -18.57 13.70 9.76
C ASP A 10 -17.69 14.94 9.95
N SER A 11 -16.38 14.79 10.14
CA SER A 11 -15.46 15.91 10.43
C SER A 11 -14.69 16.36 9.19
N ASP A 12 -14.75 17.64 8.86
CA ASP A 12 -13.89 18.24 7.82
C ASP A 12 -12.41 18.18 8.27
N ILE A 13 -11.51 17.70 7.42
CA ILE A 13 -10.09 17.56 7.77
C ILE A 13 -9.43 18.90 8.13
N ARG A 14 -9.99 20.04 7.68
CA ARG A 14 -9.51 21.39 8.00
C ARG A 14 -9.73 21.77 9.45
N THR A 15 -10.66 21.13 10.15
CA THR A 15 -10.91 21.36 11.59
C THR A 15 -10.05 20.46 12.49
N MET A 16 -9.33 19.50 11.90
CA MET A 16 -8.48 18.56 12.62
C MET A 16 -7.05 19.11 12.77
N THR A 17 -6.38 18.75 13.87
CA THR A 17 -4.93 18.99 13.97
C THR A 17 -4.19 18.07 13.01
N GLN A 18 -3.09 18.56 12.40
CA GLN A 18 -2.27 17.76 11.50
C GLN A 18 -1.78 16.46 12.16
N ALA A 19 -1.44 16.51 13.45
CA ALA A 19 -0.99 15.33 14.19
C ALA A 19 -2.11 14.29 14.37
N SER A 20 -3.36 14.71 14.60
CA SER A 20 -4.49 13.79 14.71
C SER A 20 -4.84 13.15 13.36
N LEU A 21 -4.83 13.94 12.29
CA LEU A 21 -5.07 13.46 10.93
C LEU A 21 -4.00 12.44 10.50
N ARG A 22 -2.72 12.78 10.67
CA ARG A 22 -1.58 11.91 10.30
C ARG A 22 -1.48 10.62 11.11
N ARG A 23 -2.08 10.54 12.31
CA ARG A 23 -2.17 9.29 13.07
C ARG A 23 -3.25 8.34 12.54
N GLN A 24 -4.25 8.88 11.84
CA GLN A 24 -5.37 8.10 11.34
C GLN A 24 -5.15 7.62 9.91
N VAL A 25 -4.38 8.36 9.11
CA VAL A 25 -4.13 8.09 7.70
C VAL A 25 -2.68 7.63 7.51
N CYS A 26 -2.47 6.52 6.81
CA CYS A 26 -1.16 6.11 6.33
C CYS A 26 -1.19 5.97 4.81
N VAL A 27 -0.14 6.46 4.16
CA VAL A 27 0.05 6.35 2.72
C VAL A 27 1.17 5.37 2.45
N VAL A 28 0.90 4.37 1.62
CA VAL A 28 1.89 3.44 1.08
C VAL A 28 2.09 3.79 -0.38
N SER A 29 3.17 4.51 -0.66
CA SER A 29 3.51 4.96 -2.02
C SER A 29 4.19 3.87 -2.83
N GLN A 30 4.06 3.96 -4.16
CA GLN A 30 4.76 3.11 -5.13
C GLN A 30 6.26 2.99 -4.83
N GLU A 31 6.93 4.12 -4.66
CA GLU A 31 8.35 4.21 -4.32
C GLU A 31 8.51 4.58 -2.84
N PRO A 32 8.72 3.59 -1.96
CA PRO A 32 8.85 3.84 -0.54
C PRO A 32 10.17 4.54 -0.21
N PHE A 33 10.07 5.71 0.40
CA PHE A 33 11.22 6.43 0.92
C PHE A 33 11.70 5.81 2.23
N LEU A 34 13.01 5.50 2.33
CA LEU A 34 13.63 5.07 3.58
C LEU A 34 14.64 6.11 4.09
N PHE A 35 14.67 6.31 5.40
CA PHE A 35 15.62 7.21 6.04
C PHE A 35 16.98 6.52 6.20
N PRO A 36 18.09 7.27 6.18
CA PRO A 36 19.45 6.74 6.40
C PRO A 36 19.69 6.39 7.89
N ARG A 37 18.92 5.42 8.37
CA ARG A 37 18.80 4.93 9.76
C ARG A 37 18.80 3.40 9.75
N THR A 38 18.74 2.76 10.91
CA THR A 38 18.62 1.29 10.97
C THR A 38 17.28 0.81 10.38
N LEU A 39 17.20 -0.46 9.99
CA LEU A 39 15.94 -1.09 9.56
C LEU A 39 14.88 -0.99 10.67
N GLU A 40 15.28 -1.18 11.93
CA GLU A 40 14.41 -1.02 13.09
C GLU A 40 13.82 0.39 13.20
N GLU A 41 14.67 1.42 13.14
CA GLU A 41 14.23 2.83 13.21
C GLU A 41 13.35 3.21 12.03
N ASN A 42 13.63 2.63 10.86
CA ASN A 42 12.78 2.79 9.70
C ASN A 42 11.38 2.21 9.96
N ILE A 43 11.26 0.97 10.45
CA ILE A 43 9.95 0.36 10.76
C ILE A 43 9.22 1.14 11.87
N ARG A 44 9.96 1.56 12.91
CA ARG A 44 9.45 2.30 14.07
C ARG A 44 9.05 3.75 13.77
N TYR A 45 9.31 4.27 12.57
CA TYR A 45 9.25 5.70 12.27
C TYR A 45 7.96 6.41 12.72
N HIS A 46 6.78 5.82 12.46
CA HIS A 46 5.48 6.39 12.85
C HIS A 46 5.04 6.01 14.28
N SER A 47 5.85 5.24 15.01
CA SER A 47 5.54 4.74 16.35
C SER A 47 6.83 4.69 17.19
N PRO A 48 7.45 5.85 17.51
CA PRO A 48 8.77 5.94 18.14
C PRO A 48 8.88 5.23 19.49
N ASN A 49 7.76 5.00 20.17
CA ASN A 49 7.70 4.31 21.46
C ASN A 49 7.41 2.81 21.34
N ALA A 50 7.27 2.26 20.13
CA ALA A 50 7.01 0.84 19.93
C ALA A 50 8.21 0.00 20.38
N THR A 51 7.96 -1.09 21.09
CA THR A 51 9.01 -2.01 21.55
C THR A 51 9.68 -2.72 20.37
N HIS A 52 10.87 -3.28 20.61
CA HIS A 52 11.53 -4.13 19.61
C HIS A 52 10.65 -5.31 19.19
N ALA A 53 9.96 -5.96 20.15
CA ALA A 53 9.03 -7.05 19.86
C ALA A 53 7.88 -6.62 18.93
N ALA A 54 7.33 -5.41 19.09
CA ALA A 54 6.30 -4.90 18.19
C ALA A 54 6.83 -4.62 16.78
N VAL A 55 8.08 -4.14 16.67
CA VAL A 55 8.75 -3.95 15.37
C VAL A 55 8.99 -5.29 14.68
N GLU A 56 9.46 -6.30 15.41
CA GLU A 56 9.70 -7.64 14.90
C GLU A 56 8.39 -8.29 14.41
N GLU A 57 7.32 -8.16 15.19
CA GLU A 57 6.01 -8.67 14.81
C GLU A 57 5.46 -7.98 13.55
N ALA A 58 5.57 -6.65 13.46
CA ALA A 58 5.17 -5.92 12.26
C ALA A 58 5.99 -6.35 11.02
N ALA A 59 7.28 -6.61 11.21
CA ALA A 59 8.15 -7.12 10.14
C ALA A 59 7.75 -8.54 9.71
N ARG A 60 7.35 -9.44 10.63
CA ARG A 60 6.85 -10.77 10.28
C ARG A 60 5.55 -10.69 9.47
N GLN A 61 4.60 -9.89 9.92
CA GLN A 61 3.35 -9.68 9.19
C GLN A 61 3.59 -9.06 7.81
N ALA A 62 4.65 -8.28 7.65
CA ALA A 62 5.06 -7.74 6.37
C ALA A 62 5.96 -8.66 5.53
N ASN A 63 6.20 -9.92 5.93
CA ASN A 63 7.17 -10.82 5.27
C ASN A 63 8.61 -10.25 5.18
N ALA A 64 8.95 -9.31 6.07
CA ALA A 64 10.26 -8.65 6.09
C ALA A 64 11.26 -9.30 7.05
N HIS A 65 10.78 -10.02 8.06
CA HIS A 65 11.63 -10.55 9.15
C HIS A 65 12.80 -11.40 8.64
N ASP A 66 12.55 -12.33 7.71
CA ASP A 66 13.55 -13.30 7.28
C ASP A 66 14.73 -12.63 6.57
N PHE A 67 14.47 -11.68 5.66
CA PHE A 67 15.55 -10.96 4.99
C PHE A 67 16.29 -10.00 5.94
N ILE A 68 15.57 -9.38 6.89
CA ILE A 68 16.21 -8.52 7.89
C ILE A 68 17.17 -9.35 8.73
N SER A 69 16.72 -10.50 9.22
CA SER A 69 17.51 -11.43 10.04
C SER A 69 18.69 -12.05 9.30
N ALA A 70 18.63 -12.11 7.96
CA ALA A 70 19.73 -12.59 7.13
C ALA A 70 20.93 -11.60 7.06
N TYR A 71 20.74 -10.32 7.38
CA TYR A 71 21.86 -9.39 7.48
C TYR A 71 22.70 -9.67 8.74
N PRO A 72 24.04 -9.51 8.70
CA PRO A 72 24.90 -9.71 9.87
C PRO A 72 24.53 -8.84 11.09
N ALA A 73 23.99 -7.64 10.85
CA ALA A 73 23.54 -6.73 11.90
C ALA A 73 22.01 -6.80 12.16
N GLY A 74 21.30 -7.70 11.48
CA GLY A 74 19.85 -7.87 11.63
C GLY A 74 19.09 -6.55 11.47
N TYR A 75 18.20 -6.28 12.43
CA TYR A 75 17.43 -5.03 12.55
C TYR A 75 18.29 -3.76 12.72
N GLN A 76 19.54 -3.89 13.18
CA GLN A 76 20.49 -2.78 13.34
C GLN A 76 21.26 -2.47 12.05
N THR A 77 21.00 -3.21 10.97
CA THR A 77 21.55 -2.91 9.64
C THR A 77 21.15 -1.50 9.22
N ARG A 78 22.14 -0.69 8.81
CA ARG A 78 21.92 0.68 8.37
C ARG A 78 21.41 0.70 6.93
N VAL A 79 20.35 1.47 6.71
CA VAL A 79 19.86 1.84 5.40
C VAL A 79 20.70 3.03 4.91
N GLN A 80 21.19 2.97 3.67
CA GLN A 80 21.89 4.07 3.03
C GLN A 80 20.89 5.14 2.55
N GLU A 81 21.38 6.29 2.12
CA GLU A 81 20.52 7.36 1.59
C GLU A 81 19.65 6.82 0.43
N GLY A 82 18.34 7.11 0.48
CA GLY A 82 17.37 6.59 -0.48
C GLY A 82 17.13 5.07 -0.44
N GLY A 83 17.77 4.33 0.47
CA GLY A 83 17.66 2.88 0.56
C GLY A 83 18.31 2.12 -0.60
N VAL A 84 19.34 2.69 -1.21
CA VAL A 84 20.04 2.11 -2.38
C VAL A 84 20.65 0.73 -2.13
N ASN A 85 20.90 0.36 -0.87
CA ASN A 85 21.42 -0.95 -0.49
C ASN A 85 20.33 -2.03 -0.29
N LEU A 86 19.08 -1.71 -0.62
CA LEU A 86 17.93 -2.62 -0.55
C LEU A 86 17.29 -2.75 -1.93
N SER A 87 16.77 -3.92 -2.25
CA SER A 87 15.94 -4.09 -3.45
C SER A 87 14.64 -3.29 -3.34
N VAL A 88 14.00 -2.99 -4.48
CA VAL A 88 12.70 -2.30 -4.51
C VAL A 88 11.68 -3.02 -3.61
N GLY A 89 11.58 -4.34 -3.73
CA GLY A 89 10.64 -5.12 -2.95
C GLY A 89 10.97 -5.16 -1.46
N GLN A 90 12.26 -5.23 -1.07
CA GLN A 90 12.65 -5.10 0.33
C GLN A 90 12.22 -3.73 0.90
N ARG A 91 12.42 -2.64 0.15
CA ARG A 91 11.97 -1.31 0.59
C ARG A 91 10.44 -1.25 0.75
N GLN A 92 9.69 -1.92 -0.13
CA GLN A 92 8.23 -2.02 -0.01
C GLN A 92 7.82 -2.80 1.24
N LEU A 93 8.44 -3.95 1.52
CA LEU A 93 8.14 -4.73 2.73
C LEU A 93 8.44 -3.93 4.00
N ILE A 94 9.51 -3.13 4.04
CA ILE A 94 9.78 -2.21 5.15
C ILE A 94 8.68 -1.13 5.25
N SER A 95 8.23 -0.58 4.13
CA SER A 95 7.13 0.40 4.11
C SER A 95 5.81 -0.19 4.63
N ILE A 96 5.50 -1.43 4.25
CA ILE A 96 4.33 -2.17 4.73
C ILE A 96 4.47 -2.44 6.23
N ALA A 97 5.64 -2.89 6.70
CA ALA A 97 5.90 -3.07 8.14
C ALA A 97 5.66 -1.80 8.95
N ARG A 98 6.06 -0.62 8.44
CA ARG A 98 5.76 0.68 9.06
C ARG A 98 4.25 0.93 9.16
N ALA A 99 3.50 0.66 8.09
CA ALA A 99 2.06 0.85 8.06
C ALA A 99 1.34 -0.09 9.02
N ILE A 100 1.77 -1.37 9.08
CA ILE A 100 1.26 -2.36 10.03
C ILE A 100 1.49 -1.89 11.47
N LEU A 101 2.71 -1.45 11.79
CA LEU A 101 3.06 -0.99 13.14
C LEU A 101 2.27 0.25 13.54
N ALA A 102 2.06 1.19 12.62
CA ALA A 102 1.33 2.43 12.85
C ALA A 102 -0.17 2.21 13.11
N LYS A 103 -0.73 1.08 12.68
CA LYS A 103 -2.16 0.72 12.83
C LYS A 103 -3.12 1.85 12.45
N PRO A 104 -3.01 2.43 11.24
CA PRO A 104 -3.90 3.50 10.79
C PRO A 104 -5.34 3.02 10.65
N ARG A 105 -6.31 3.94 10.78
CA ARG A 105 -7.72 3.70 10.47
C ARG A 105 -7.98 3.69 8.96
N ILE A 106 -7.27 4.56 8.24
CA ILE A 106 -7.41 4.77 6.79
C ILE A 106 -6.06 4.52 6.13
N LEU A 107 -6.07 3.68 5.10
CA LEU A 107 -4.92 3.39 4.25
C LEU A 107 -5.15 3.98 2.87
N ILE A 108 -4.12 4.62 2.33
CA ILE A 108 -4.08 5.03 0.92
C ILE A 108 -2.91 4.30 0.28
N LEU A 109 -3.19 3.53 -0.75
CA LEU A 109 -2.19 2.76 -1.47
C LEU A 109 -2.09 3.27 -2.89
N ASP A 110 -0.88 3.62 -3.29
CA ASP A 110 -0.55 4.00 -4.66
C ASP A 110 0.18 2.82 -5.30
N GLU A 111 -0.60 1.94 -5.94
CA GLU A 111 -0.11 0.65 -6.42
C GLU A 111 0.44 0.80 -7.84
N ALA A 112 1.76 0.80 -7.98
CA ALA A 112 2.38 0.50 -9.25
C ALA A 112 3.57 -0.45 -9.07
N THR A 113 3.37 -1.70 -9.46
CA THR A 113 4.39 -2.75 -9.42
C THR A 113 5.02 -2.87 -10.80
N ALA A 114 6.11 -2.16 -11.03
CA ALA A 114 7.00 -2.43 -12.16
C ALA A 114 8.39 -2.80 -11.61
N ASN A 115 9.00 -3.83 -12.19
CA ASN A 115 10.36 -4.31 -11.88
C ASN A 115 10.57 -4.96 -10.49
N ILE A 116 9.66 -5.84 -10.07
CA ILE A 116 9.86 -6.73 -8.89
C ILE A 116 9.82 -8.18 -9.37
N ASP A 117 10.68 -9.05 -8.83
CA ASP A 117 10.65 -10.48 -9.11
C ASP A 117 9.38 -11.14 -8.53
N THR A 118 8.93 -12.24 -9.15
CA THR A 118 7.65 -12.88 -8.84
C THR A 118 7.54 -13.38 -7.39
N VAL A 119 8.65 -13.80 -6.78
CA VAL A 119 8.66 -14.30 -5.39
C VAL A 119 8.46 -13.14 -4.42
N THR A 120 9.21 -12.06 -4.61
CA THR A 120 9.08 -10.86 -3.79
C THR A 120 7.71 -10.21 -3.98
N GLU A 121 7.16 -10.24 -5.20
CA GLU A 121 5.82 -9.73 -5.49
C GLU A 121 4.72 -10.50 -4.74
N ALA A 122 4.80 -11.83 -4.67
CA ALA A 122 3.87 -12.64 -3.88
C ALA A 122 3.95 -12.31 -2.38
N ALA A 123 5.17 -12.11 -1.86
CA ALA A 123 5.37 -11.73 -0.46
C ALA A 123 4.77 -10.34 -0.15
N ILE A 124 4.92 -9.38 -1.07
CA ILE A 124 4.30 -8.05 -0.97
C ILE A 124 2.78 -8.16 -0.99
N GLN A 125 2.20 -8.92 -1.91
CA GLN A 125 0.75 -9.07 -2.03
C GLN A 125 0.13 -9.63 -0.74
N GLN A 126 0.71 -10.68 -0.17
CA GLN A 126 0.25 -11.25 1.10
C GLN A 126 0.36 -10.27 2.27
N ALA A 127 1.44 -9.48 2.30
CA ALA A 127 1.64 -8.45 3.31
C ALA A 127 0.60 -7.32 3.17
N LEU A 128 0.28 -6.93 1.92
CA LEU A 128 -0.77 -5.96 1.62
C LEU A 128 -2.15 -6.48 2.03
N GLU A 129 -2.50 -7.72 1.73
CA GLU A 129 -3.78 -8.32 2.15
C GLU A 129 -3.96 -8.27 3.68
N ARG A 130 -2.91 -8.62 4.44
CA ARG A 130 -2.93 -8.49 5.91
C ARG A 130 -3.01 -7.04 6.38
N LEU A 131 -2.38 -6.12 5.65
CA LEU A 131 -2.47 -4.69 5.94
C LEU A 131 -3.86 -4.12 5.60
N LEU A 132 -4.58 -4.64 4.61
CA LEU A 132 -5.89 -4.12 4.23
C LEU A 132 -7.01 -4.61 5.16
N HIS A 133 -6.85 -5.80 5.74
CA HIS A 133 -7.88 -6.42 6.57
C HIS A 133 -8.34 -5.53 7.74
N GLY A 134 -9.66 -5.30 7.84
CA GLY A 134 -10.30 -4.59 8.94
C GLY A 134 -10.08 -3.08 8.94
N ARG A 135 -9.66 -2.48 7.83
CA ARG A 135 -9.37 -1.04 7.69
C ARG A 135 -10.09 -0.44 6.48
N THR A 136 -10.34 0.86 6.51
CA THR A 136 -10.79 1.59 5.31
C THR A 136 -9.58 1.78 4.41
N ALA A 137 -9.59 1.21 3.22
CA ALA A 137 -8.50 1.31 2.27
C ALA A 137 -8.96 1.96 0.96
N ILE A 138 -8.22 2.96 0.52
CA ILE A 138 -8.36 3.58 -0.80
C ILE A 138 -7.16 3.13 -1.60
N VAL A 139 -7.39 2.35 -2.64
CA VAL A 139 -6.33 1.81 -3.49
C VAL A 139 -6.44 2.42 -4.88
N ILE A 140 -5.37 3.11 -5.29
CA ILE A 140 -5.17 3.54 -6.67
C ILE A 140 -4.54 2.35 -7.37
N ALA A 141 -5.37 1.53 -8.01
CA ALA A 141 -4.99 0.22 -8.50
C ALA A 141 -4.58 0.24 -9.97
N HIS A 142 -3.43 -0.36 -10.27
CA HIS A 142 -3.00 -0.70 -11.63
C HIS A 142 -3.03 -2.22 -11.90
N ARG A 143 -3.38 -3.05 -10.89
CA ARG A 143 -3.41 -4.52 -11.00
C ARG A 143 -4.83 -5.08 -10.97
N LEU A 144 -5.07 -6.11 -11.79
CA LEU A 144 -6.35 -6.81 -11.90
C LEU A 144 -6.85 -7.36 -10.57
N SER A 145 -5.97 -8.04 -9.85
CA SER A 145 -6.29 -8.70 -8.59
C SER A 145 -6.82 -7.70 -7.55
N THR A 146 -6.22 -6.51 -7.51
CA THR A 146 -6.59 -5.44 -6.59
C THR A 146 -7.96 -4.87 -6.94
N VAL A 147 -8.19 -4.57 -8.23
CA VAL A 147 -9.49 -4.06 -8.71
C VAL A 147 -10.60 -5.10 -8.49
N ARG A 148 -10.36 -6.36 -8.85
CA ARG A 148 -11.35 -7.44 -8.76
C ARG A 148 -11.79 -7.73 -7.32
N ASN A 149 -10.87 -7.62 -6.36
CA ASN A 149 -11.12 -7.89 -4.95
C ASN A 149 -11.67 -6.67 -4.19
N ALA A 150 -11.81 -5.51 -4.84
CA ALA A 150 -12.35 -4.31 -4.20
C ALA A 150 -13.85 -4.48 -3.88
N ASN A 151 -14.26 -3.98 -2.71
CA ASN A 151 -15.68 -3.97 -2.33
C ASN A 151 -16.49 -2.95 -3.14
N TRP A 152 -15.84 -1.86 -3.56
CA TRP A 152 -16.43 -0.78 -4.34
C TRP A 152 -15.36 -0.13 -5.19
N ILE A 153 -15.71 0.26 -6.41
CA ILE A 153 -14.81 0.84 -7.40
C ILE A 153 -15.37 2.20 -7.80
N TYR A 154 -14.48 3.18 -7.90
CA TYR A 154 -14.75 4.50 -8.49
C TYR A 154 -13.89 4.65 -9.74
N VAL A 155 -14.52 4.97 -10.86
CA VAL A 155 -13.84 5.23 -12.13
C VAL A 155 -13.77 6.73 -12.34
N LEU A 156 -12.56 7.26 -12.42
CA LEU A 156 -12.33 8.67 -12.69
C LEU A 156 -11.98 8.88 -14.16
N ASP A 157 -12.59 9.88 -14.77
CA ASP A 157 -12.21 10.41 -16.08
C ASP A 157 -12.24 11.94 -16.06
N HIS A 158 -11.19 12.57 -16.57
CA HIS A 158 -11.03 14.03 -16.59
C HIS A 158 -11.31 14.76 -15.26
N GLY A 159 -11.07 14.10 -14.12
CA GLY A 159 -11.28 14.66 -12.78
C GLY A 159 -12.68 14.48 -12.20
N GLU A 160 -13.56 13.77 -12.89
CA GLU A 160 -14.92 13.45 -12.45
C GLU A 160 -15.11 11.94 -12.25
N ILE A 161 -16.00 11.56 -11.34
CA ILE A 161 -16.41 10.16 -11.18
C ILE A 161 -17.45 9.86 -12.26
N VAL A 162 -17.06 9.09 -13.26
CA VAL A 162 -17.94 8.72 -14.39
C VAL A 162 -18.68 7.41 -14.15
N GLU A 163 -18.12 6.52 -13.34
CA GLU A 163 -18.77 5.27 -12.94
C GLU A 163 -18.42 4.91 -11.48
N GLN A 164 -19.32 4.18 -10.84
CA GLN A 164 -19.08 3.60 -9.51
C GLN A 164 -19.94 2.35 -9.30
N GLY A 165 -19.41 1.37 -8.58
CA GLY A 165 -20.13 0.12 -8.31
C GLY A 165 -19.19 -1.01 -7.91
N THR A 166 -19.74 -2.21 -7.82
CA THR A 166 -18.96 -3.43 -7.68
C THR A 166 -18.33 -3.83 -9.02
N HIS A 167 -17.30 -4.69 -8.97
CA HIS A 167 -16.65 -5.22 -10.17
C HIS A 167 -17.64 -5.83 -11.18
N ALA A 168 -18.59 -6.62 -10.70
CA ALA A 168 -19.57 -7.29 -11.55
C ALA A 168 -20.54 -6.31 -12.22
N GLU A 169 -21.06 -5.33 -11.47
CA GLU A 169 -21.96 -4.30 -12.00
C GLU A 169 -21.27 -3.46 -13.08
N LEU A 170 -20.03 -3.04 -12.84
CA LEU A 170 -19.28 -2.22 -13.79
C LEU A 170 -18.87 -2.98 -15.07
N LEU A 171 -18.63 -4.30 -14.98
CA LEU A 171 -18.44 -5.13 -16.17
C LEU A 171 -19.72 -5.27 -16.99
N ASP A 172 -20.85 -5.52 -16.34
CA ASP A 172 -22.15 -5.68 -17.01
C ASP A 172 -22.61 -4.39 -17.70
N HIS A 173 -22.30 -3.23 -17.10
CA HIS A 173 -22.55 -1.91 -17.70
C HIS A 173 -21.82 -1.70 -19.04
N GLY A 174 -20.69 -2.37 -19.27
CA GLY A 174 -19.98 -2.32 -20.56
C GLY A 174 -19.35 -0.95 -20.92
N ALA A 175 -19.26 -0.02 -19.98
CA ALA A 175 -18.76 1.34 -20.20
C ALA A 175 -17.22 1.45 -20.04
N LEU A 176 -16.70 2.60 -19.58
CA LEU A 176 -15.26 2.87 -19.53
C LEU A 176 -14.52 1.83 -18.67
N TYR A 177 -15.09 1.43 -17.54
CA TYR A 177 -14.53 0.37 -16.70
C TYR A 177 -14.28 -0.92 -17.48
N ALA A 178 -15.30 -1.44 -18.18
CA ALA A 178 -15.20 -2.68 -18.94
C ALA A 178 -14.18 -2.58 -20.09
N GLN A 179 -14.06 -1.40 -20.71
CA GLN A 179 -13.04 -1.14 -21.74
C GLN A 179 -11.62 -1.13 -21.17
N LEU A 180 -11.41 -0.46 -20.03
CA LEU A 180 -10.13 -0.46 -19.31
C LEU A 180 -9.76 -1.88 -18.91
N TYR A 181 -10.73 -2.63 -18.37
CA TYR A 181 -10.57 -4.03 -18.01
C TYR A 181 -10.14 -4.87 -19.21
N ALA A 182 -10.86 -4.73 -20.34
CA ALA A 182 -10.56 -5.48 -21.55
C ALA A 182 -9.18 -5.16 -22.14
N ARG A 183 -8.72 -3.90 -22.04
CA ARG A 183 -7.42 -3.48 -22.59
C ARG A 183 -6.26 -3.89 -21.70
N GLN A 184 -6.39 -3.74 -20.38
CA GLN A 184 -5.29 -3.94 -19.45
C GLN A 184 -5.14 -5.40 -19.01
N PHE A 185 -6.21 -6.19 -18.98
CA PHE A 185 -6.22 -7.45 -18.25
C PHE A 185 -6.55 -8.70 -19.08
N THR A 186 -7.28 -8.56 -20.19
CA THR A 186 -7.49 -9.72 -21.10
C THR A 186 -6.23 -10.13 -21.86
N ASN A 187 -5.24 -9.24 -22.01
CA ASN A 187 -3.93 -9.62 -22.57
C ASN A 187 -3.02 -10.31 -21.54
N SER A 188 -3.29 -10.18 -20.23
CA SER A 188 -2.49 -10.79 -19.15
C SER A 188 -2.88 -12.23 -18.84
N ASP A 189 -4.11 -12.62 -19.15
CA ASP A 189 -4.59 -14.00 -18.99
C ASP A 189 -4.02 -14.94 -20.06
N ASN A 190 -3.60 -14.42 -21.21
CA ASN A 190 -3.02 -15.24 -22.29
C ASN A 190 -1.53 -15.60 -22.03
N ASP A 191 -0.79 -14.77 -21.28
CA ASP A 191 0.62 -15.02 -20.92
C ASP A 191 0.81 -15.98 -19.72
N ARG A 192 -0.29 -16.41 -19.07
CA ARG A 192 -0.28 -17.42 -17.99
C ARG A 192 -0.83 -18.79 -18.43
N ALA A 193 -1.25 -18.91 -19.69
CA ALA A 193 -1.82 -20.12 -20.27
C ALA A 193 -0.88 -20.84 -21.27
N GLU A 194 0.38 -20.40 -21.40
CA GLU A 194 1.48 -21.08 -22.10
C GLU A 194 2.61 -21.45 -21.11
#